data_AF-A0A835AM10-F1
#
_entry.id   AF-A0A835AM10-F1
#
_cell.length_a   1.000
_cell.length_b   1.000
_cell.length_c   1.000
_cell.angle_alpha   90.00
_cell.angle_beta   90.00
_cell.angle_gamma   90.00
#
_symmetry.space_group_name_H-M   'P 1'
#
loop_
_entity.id
_entity.type
_entity.pdbx_description
1 polymer ?
#
loop_
_entity_poly.entity_id
_entity_poly.type
_entity_poly.pdbx_seq_one_letter_code
_entity_poly.pdbx_strand_id
1 'polypeptide(L)'
;MVPDRDVSMERWWNQTLAGLPKTIKRDRASLMIYTVWNLWKERNRRVFDGQYNTPQRVLALIKEEMKMRSVACNEVEPLIVS
;
A
#
# COMPACT_ATOMS: atom_id res chain seq x y z
N MET A 1 -3.65 1.18 -11.43
CA MET A 1 -3.92 0.00 -12.28
C MET A 1 -4.45 -1.09 -11.38
N VAL A 2 -5.73 -1.44 -11.54
CA VAL A 2 -6.36 -2.55 -10.80
C VAL A 2 -5.94 -3.85 -11.51
N PRO A 3 -5.49 -4.90 -10.79
CA PRO A 3 -5.13 -6.16 -11.42
C PRO A 3 -6.33 -6.77 -12.16
N ASP A 4 -6.05 -7.41 -13.30
CA ASP A 4 -6.98 -8.33 -13.92
C ASP A 4 -7.23 -9.53 -12.98
N ARG A 5 -8.47 -10.04 -12.94
CA ARG A 5 -8.89 -11.05 -11.95
C ARG A 5 -8.14 -12.38 -12.09
N ASP A 6 -7.59 -12.64 -13.28
CA ASP A 6 -6.88 -13.89 -13.59
C ASP A 6 -5.36 -13.82 -13.38
N VAL A 7 -4.83 -12.65 -12.96
CA VAL A 7 -3.39 -12.47 -12.76
C VAL A 7 -3.01 -12.75 -11.30
N SER A 8 -1.95 -13.54 -11.09
CA SER A 8 -1.44 -13.78 -9.74
C SER A 8 -0.92 -12.49 -9.12
N MET A 9 -1.04 -12.35 -7.80
CA MET A 9 -0.52 -11.19 -7.07
C MET A 9 0.96 -10.94 -7.34
N GLU A 10 1.76 -12.00 -7.42
CA GLU A 10 3.18 -11.94 -7.76
C GLU A 10 3.40 -11.39 -9.17
N ARG A 11 2.66 -11.88 -10.16
CA ARG A 11 2.78 -11.42 -11.54
C ARG A 11 2.36 -9.96 -11.66
N TRP A 12 1.24 -9.57 -11.04
CA TRP A 12 0.82 -8.18 -10.99
C TRP A 12 1.87 -7.28 -10.34
N TRP A 13 2.46 -7.72 -9.24
CA TRP A 13 3.50 -6.98 -8.53
C TRP A 13 4.70 -6.72 -9.42
N ASN A 14 5.23 -7.78 -10.04
CA ASN A 14 6.39 -7.71 -10.92
C ASN A 14 6.11 -6.84 -12.15
N GLN A 15 4.93 -6.97 -12.76
CA GLN A 15 4.52 -6.15 -13.91
C GLN A 15 4.35 -4.67 -13.55
N THR A 16 3.76 -4.36 -12.40
CA THR A 16 3.52 -2.98 -11.95
C THR A 16 4.82 -2.20 -11.74
N LEU A 17 5.89 -2.90 -11.36
CA LEU A 17 7.20 -2.32 -11.06
C LEU A 17 8.21 -2.48 -12.21
N ALA A 18 7.86 -3.21 -13.27
CA ALA A 18 8.73 -3.43 -14.42
C ALA A 18 8.94 -2.13 -15.21
N GLY A 19 10.16 -1.92 -15.70
CA GLY A 19 10.50 -0.77 -16.57
C GLY A 19 10.51 0.60 -15.90
N LEU A 20 10.17 0.71 -14.61
CA LEU A 20 10.15 2.00 -13.91
C LEU A 20 11.55 2.47 -13.52
N PRO A 21 11.83 3.79 -13.60
CA PRO A 21 13.03 4.37 -13.01
C PRO A 21 13.14 4.04 -11.52
N LYS A 22 14.37 3.87 -11.02
CA LYS A 22 14.63 3.38 -9.66
C LYS A 22 13.89 4.13 -8.55
N THR A 23 13.81 5.47 -8.65
CA THR A 23 13.12 6.33 -7.67
C THR A 23 11.61 6.07 -7.67
N ILE A 24 10.98 6.14 -8.85
CA ILE A 24 9.53 5.88 -9.02
C ILE A 24 9.19 4.44 -8.63
N LYS A 25 10.04 3.48 -8.98
CA LYS A 25 9.88 2.07 -8.61
C LYS A 25 9.87 1.90 -7.09
N ARG A 26 10.78 2.55 -6.38
CA ARG A 26 10.86 2.53 -4.91
C ARG A 26 9.61 3.12 -4.27
N ASP A 27 9.12 4.24 -4.78
CA ASP A 27 7.95 4.92 -4.22
C ASP A 27 6.67 4.10 -4.46
N ARG A 28 6.49 3.55 -5.67
CA ARG A 28 5.38 2.63 -5.98
C ARG A 28 5.44 1.33 -5.19
N ALA A 29 6.63 0.74 -5.04
CA ALA A 29 6.80 -0.45 -4.20
C ALA A 29 6.43 -0.14 -2.75
N SER A 30 6.83 1.02 -2.22
CA SER A 30 6.47 1.46 -0.87
C SER A 30 4.94 1.56 -0.72
N LEU A 31 4.27 2.28 -1.62
CA LEU A 31 2.80 2.35 -1.67
C LEU A 31 2.14 0.96 -1.60
N MET A 32 2.61 0.02 -2.42
CA MET A 32 2.08 -1.33 -2.48
C MET A 32 2.32 -2.13 -1.18
N ILE A 33 3.54 -2.06 -0.62
CA ILE A 33 3.90 -2.75 0.64
C ILE A 33 2.99 -2.30 1.78
N TYR A 34 2.87 -0.98 2.00
CA TYR A 34 2.05 -0.45 3.09
C TYR A 34 0.56 -0.73 2.91
N THR A 35 0.09 -0.74 1.66
CA THR A 35 -1.29 -1.13 1.36
C THR A 35 -1.54 -2.59 1.71
N VAL A 36 -0.72 -3.52 1.19
CA VAL A 36 -0.87 -4.96 1.44
C VAL A 36 -0.73 -5.28 2.94
N TRP A 37 0.22 -4.64 3.61
CA TRP A 37 0.44 -4.80 5.04
C TRP A 37 -0.79 -4.40 5.88
N ASN A 38 -1.39 -3.24 5.61
CA ASN A 38 -2.58 -2.80 6.35
C ASN A 38 -3.81 -3.66 6.05
N LEU A 39 -3.97 -4.14 4.82
CA LEU A 39 -5.04 -5.08 4.49
C LEU A 39 -4.87 -6.41 5.24
N TRP A 40 -3.62 -6.89 5.35
CA TRP A 40 -3.32 -8.09 6.15
C TRP A 40 -3.62 -7.87 7.64
N LYS A 41 -3.20 -6.74 8.23
CA LYS A 41 -3.53 -6.38 9.62
C LYS A 41 -5.03 -6.31 9.85
N GLU A 42 -5.79 -5.70 8.94
CA GLU A 42 -7.25 -5.61 9.03
C GLU A 42 -7.89 -6.99 8.94
N ARG A 43 -7.43 -7.85 8.03
CA ARG A 43 -7.90 -9.25 7.95
C ARG A 43 -7.64 -9.98 9.27
N ASN A 44 -6.45 -9.83 9.84
CA ASN A 44 -6.12 -10.46 11.11
C ASN A 44 -6.99 -9.94 12.24
N ARG A 45 -7.20 -8.63 12.34
CA ARG A 45 -8.10 -8.02 13.33
C ARG A 45 -9.51 -8.62 13.24
N ARG A 46 -10.04 -8.80 12.02
CA ARG A 46 -11.35 -9.42 11.82
C ARG A 46 -11.40 -10.88 12.28
N VAL A 47 -10.35 -11.64 12.00
CA VAL A 47 -10.30 -13.08 12.30
C VAL A 47 -10.02 -13.34 13.78
N PHE A 48 -9.07 -12.62 14.37
CA PHE A 48 -8.58 -12.90 15.71
C PHE A 48 -9.27 -12.05 16.79
N ASP A 49 -9.63 -10.80 16.50
CA ASP A 49 -10.22 -9.90 17.49
C ASP A 49 -11.75 -9.75 17.32
N GLY A 50 -12.31 -10.27 16.22
CA GLY A 50 -13.73 -10.11 15.88
C GLY A 50 -14.13 -8.66 15.56
N GLN A 51 -13.16 -7.76 15.36
CA GLN A 51 -13.38 -6.35 15.09
C GLN A 51 -13.19 -6.04 13.60
N TYR A 52 -13.95 -5.08 13.08
CA TYR A 52 -13.82 -4.63 11.69
C TYR A 52 -13.75 -3.11 11.60
N ASN A 53 -12.88 -2.62 10.74
CA ASN A 53 -12.87 -1.24 10.31
C ASN A 53 -13.61 -1.09 8.97
N THR A 54 -14.20 0.09 8.76
CA THR A 54 -14.73 0.47 7.45
C THR A 54 -13.58 0.59 6.44
N PRO A 55 -13.83 0.38 5.13
CA PRO A 55 -12.82 0.60 4.10
C PRO A 55 -12.16 1.99 4.16
N GLN A 56 -12.94 3.02 4.51
CA GLN A 56 -12.46 4.39 4.69
C GLN A 56 -11.49 4.49 5.85
N ARG A 57 -11.75 3.79 6.96
CA ARG A 57 -10.84 3.78 8.11
C ARG A 57 -9.55 3.02 7.79
N VAL A 58 -9.64 1.90 7.07
CA VAL A 58 -8.44 1.16 6.61
C VAL A 58 -7.59 2.04 5.67
N LEU A 59 -8.23 2.78 4.75
CA LEU A 59 -7.54 3.73 3.88
C LEU A 59 -6.87 4.85 4.69
N ALA A 60 -7.53 5.38 5.72
CA ALA A 60 -6.93 6.37 6.61
C ALA A 60 -5.69 5.82 7.32
N LEU A 61 -5.73 4.59 7.85
CA LEU A 61 -4.58 3.94 8.49
C LEU A 61 -3.40 3.76 7.52
N ILE A 62 -3.66 3.39 6.26
CA ILE A 62 -2.62 3.30 5.23
C ILE A 62 -1.95 4.67 5.03
N LYS A 63 -2.74 5.73 4.88
CA LYS A 63 -2.22 7.10 4.70
C LYS A 63 -1.43 7.57 5.92
N GLU A 64 -1.90 7.28 7.13
CA GLU A 64 -1.20 7.59 8.38
C GLU A 64 0.18 6.91 8.43
N GLU A 65 0.27 5.61 8.13
CA GLU A 65 1.56 4.89 8.11
C GLU A 65 2.52 5.39 7.03
N MET A 66 1.99 5.69 5.85
CA MET A 66 2.77 6.27 4.76
C MET A 66 3.34 7.63 5.12
N LYS A 67 2.54 8.48 5.78
CA LYS A 67 3.00 9.79 6.28
C LYS A 67 4.09 9.63 7.33
N MET A 68 3.91 8.69 8.28
CA MET A 68 4.95 8.38 9.28
C MET A 68 6.26 7.94 8.63
N ARG A 69 6.21 7.07 7.61
CA ARG A 69 7.38 6.70 6.82
C ARG A 69 8.05 7.91 6.17
N SER A 70 7.27 8.77 5.52
CA SER A 70 7.79 9.97 4.83
C SER A 70 8.57 10.86 5.80
N VAL A 71 8.00 11.12 6.98
CA VAL A 71 8.63 11.90 8.05
C VAL A 71 9.92 11.23 8.53
N ALA A 72 9.89 9.91 8.79
CA ALA A 72 11.06 9.19 9.26
C ALA A 72 12.21 9.16 8.23
N CYS A 73 11.90 9.16 6.94
CA CYS A 73 12.89 9.16 5.87
C CYS A 73 13.33 10.57 5.43
N ASN A 74 12.84 11.64 6.07
CA ASN A 74 13.00 13.03 5.60
C ASN A 74 12.57 13.23 4.14
N GLU A 75 11.63 12.44 3.65
CA GLU A 75 11.08 12.54 2.30
C GLU A 75 9.97 13.60 2.32
N VAL A 76 10.12 14.66 1.53
CA VAL A 76 9.04 15.62 1.26
C VAL A 76 7.94 14.87 0.51
N GLU A 77 6.70 15.08 0.95
CA GLU A 77 5.48 14.40 0.50
C GLU A 77 5.46 14.19 -1.03
N PRO A 78 5.39 12.94 -1.54
CA PRO A 78 5.22 12.74 -2.97
C PRO A 78 3.84 13.25 -3.37
N LEU A 79 3.83 14.25 -4.25
CA LEU A 79 2.69 14.89 -4.90
C LEU A 79 1.80 13.88 -5.68
N ILE A 80 1.10 12.98 -5.00
CA ILE A 80 0.02 12.19 -5.62
C ILE A 80 -1.11 11.97 -4.60
N VAL A 81 -1.82 13.04 -4.24
CA VAL A 81 -3.27 13.01 -4.05
C VAL A 81 -3.81 14.40 -4.45
N SER A 82 -4.29 14.50 -5.69
CA SER A 82 -5.30 15.48 -6.12
C SER A 82 -6.39 14.71 -6.84
#